data_AF-A0A8H5DE62-F1
#
_entry.id   AF-A0A8H5DE62-F1
#
_cell.length_a   1.000
_cell.length_b   1.000
_cell.length_c   1.000
_cell.angle_alpha   90.00
_cell.angle_beta   90.00
_cell.angle_gamma   90.00
#
_symmetry.space_group_name_H-M   'P 1'
#
loop_
_entity.id
_entity.type
_entity.pdbx_description
1 polymer ?
#
loop_
_entity_poly.entity_id
_entity_poly.type
_entity_poly.pdbx_seq_one_letter_code
_entity_poly.pdbx_strand_id
1 'polypeptide(L)'
;MHLLTTPLIYRLLSFKASPQRTRLVGLVLSILFTIVMVTHMVMDEFLLHATTFGLGVYVIATRVLRVIPEQVSDPIIRKRLRSIAILASFGFGYTVWLIDDLACRYLTNARHAVGLPLAFFLELHGWWHVLTAIGGYTAVAVIDLVTTGEVTEDATDSFAWPVSFASTFMAGSTGAVKRS
;
A
#
# COMPACT_ATOMS: atom_id res chain seq x y z
N MET A 1 0.50 -11.01 2.94
CA MET A 1 -0.37 -9.83 2.77
C MET A 1 -1.03 -9.41 4.08
N HIS A 2 -1.89 -10.22 4.71
CA HIS A 2 -2.58 -9.86 5.97
C HIS A 2 -1.65 -9.52 7.15
N LEU A 3 -0.49 -10.17 7.23
CA LEU A 3 0.55 -9.89 8.23
C LEU A 3 1.11 -8.47 8.17
N LEU A 4 1.03 -7.80 7.02
CA LEU A 4 1.42 -6.40 6.86
C LEU A 4 0.24 -5.46 7.12
N THR A 5 -0.93 -5.76 6.55
CA THR A 5 -2.09 -4.85 6.58
C THR A 5 -2.68 -4.73 7.98
N THR A 6 -2.77 -5.81 8.74
CA THR A 6 -3.43 -5.79 10.07
C THR A 6 -2.68 -4.91 11.08
N PRO A 7 -1.35 -5.00 11.24
CA PRO A 7 -0.60 -4.07 12.09
C PRO A 7 -0.70 -2.61 11.65
N LEU A 8 -0.71 -2.34 10.34
CA LEU A 8 -0.85 -0.97 9.81
C LEU A 8 -2.23 -0.38 10.11
N ILE A 9 -3.29 -1.16 9.92
CA ILE A 9 -4.66 -0.77 10.30
C ILE A 9 -4.75 -0.53 11.81
N TYR A 10 -4.16 -1.42 12.62
CA TYR A 10 -4.11 -1.25 14.07
C TYR A 10 -3.42 0.07 14.45
N ARG A 11 -2.24 0.35 13.86
CA ARG A 11 -1.48 1.59 14.11
C ARG A 11 -2.29 2.83 13.75
N LEU A 12 -2.93 2.84 12.57
CA LEU A 12 -3.76 3.96 12.11
C LEU A 12 -5.02 4.17 12.97
N LEU A 13 -5.67 3.11 13.42
CA LEU A 13 -6.89 3.21 14.23
C LEU A 13 -6.61 3.51 15.71
N SER A 14 -5.41 3.18 16.19
CA SER A 14 -4.97 3.43 17.56
C SER A 14 -4.23 4.77 17.72
N PHE A 15 -3.88 5.43 16.61
CA PHE A 15 -3.23 6.73 16.63
C PHE A 15 -4.11 7.77 17.33
N LYS A 16 -3.56 8.43 18.36
CA LYS A 16 -4.24 9.41 19.23
C LYS A 16 -5.54 8.89 19.89
N ALA A 17 -5.71 7.56 20.00
CA ALA A 17 -6.88 6.95 20.61
C ALA A 17 -6.71 6.76 22.13
N SER A 18 -7.84 6.65 22.85
CA SER A 18 -7.82 6.32 24.29
C SER A 18 -7.31 4.88 24.52
N PRO A 19 -6.70 4.57 25.67
CA PRO A 19 -6.18 3.23 25.96
C PRO A 19 -7.24 2.12 25.84
N GLN A 20 -8.48 2.42 26.20
CA GLN A 20 -9.61 1.50 26.07
C GLN A 20 -9.93 1.20 24.60
N ARG A 21 -9.95 2.23 23.75
CA ARG A 21 -10.22 2.07 22.32
C ARG A 21 -9.10 1.32 21.62
N THR A 22 -7.84 1.59 21.96
CA THR A 22 -6.67 0.87 21.42
C THR A 22 -6.74 -0.62 21.73
N ARG A 23 -7.04 -0.99 22.99
CA ARG A 23 -7.22 -2.40 23.38
C ARG A 23 -8.38 -3.06 22.64
N LEU A 24 -9.52 -2.37 22.54
CA LEU A 24 -10.69 -2.88 21.81
C LEU A 24 -10.38 -3.13 20.33
N VAL A 25 -9.74 -2.16 19.67
CA VAL A 25 -9.33 -2.29 18.26
C VAL A 25 -8.36 -3.45 18.07
N GLY A 26 -7.36 -3.59 18.95
CA GLY A 26 -6.41 -4.70 18.91
C GLY A 26 -7.09 -6.06 19.08
N LEU A 27 -8.02 -6.18 20.02
CA LEU A 27 -8.79 -7.41 20.26
C LEU A 27 -9.67 -7.76 19.04
N VAL A 28 -10.43 -6.79 18.54
CA VAL A 28 -11.31 -6.98 17.37
C VAL A 28 -10.50 -7.38 16.14
N LEU A 29 -9.40 -6.68 15.84
CA LEU A 29 -8.54 -7.00 14.70
C LEU A 29 -7.89 -8.38 14.83
N SER A 30 -7.48 -8.78 16.03
CA SER A 30 -6.87 -10.10 16.27
C SER A 30 -7.88 -11.24 16.06
N ILE A 31 -9.11 -11.06 16.54
CA ILE A 31 -10.20 -12.01 16.33
C ILE A 31 -10.53 -12.13 14.84
N LEU A 32 -10.74 -10.99 14.16
CA LEU A 32 -11.05 -10.95 12.73
C LEU A 32 -9.94 -11.60 11.90
N PHE A 33 -8.67 -11.26 12.18
CA PHE A 33 -7.52 -11.87 11.51
C PHE A 33 -7.52 -13.39 11.68
N THR A 34 -7.73 -13.87 12.91
CA THR A 34 -7.74 -15.32 13.19
C THR A 34 -8.86 -16.03 12.43
N ILE A 35 -10.08 -15.49 12.47
CA ILE A 35 -11.24 -16.07 11.77
C ILE A 35 -10.98 -16.14 10.26
N VAL A 36 -10.57 -15.02 9.66
CA VAL A 36 -10.30 -14.95 8.22
C VAL A 36 -9.20 -15.93 7.83
N MET A 37 -8.11 -15.99 8.59
CA MET A 37 -6.99 -16.86 8.27
C MET A 37 -7.33 -18.34 8.40
N VAL A 38 -7.97 -18.74 9.51
CA VAL A 38 -8.39 -20.13 9.71
C VAL A 38 -9.39 -20.55 8.63
N THR A 39 -10.38 -19.71 8.33
CA THR A 39 -11.39 -20.02 7.31
C THR A 39 -10.74 -20.18 5.94
N HIS A 40 -9.86 -19.24 5.55
CA HIS A 40 -9.13 -19.31 4.30
C HIS A 40 -8.28 -20.59 4.20
N MET A 41 -7.56 -20.96 5.26
CA MET A 41 -6.71 -22.16 5.25
C MET A 41 -7.49 -23.47 5.23
N VAL A 42 -8.66 -23.53 5.89
CA VAL A 42 -9.48 -24.75 5.96
C VAL A 42 -10.31 -24.95 4.70
N MET A 43 -10.87 -23.87 4.17
CA MET A 43 -11.79 -23.94 3.03
C MET A 43 -11.09 -23.79 1.67
N ASP A 44 -9.78 -23.49 1.67
CA ASP A 44 -9.00 -23.10 0.48
C ASP A 44 -9.68 -21.96 -0.32
N GLU A 45 -10.41 -21.10 0.40
CA GLU A 45 -11.23 -20.05 -0.18
C GLU A 45 -10.38 -18.83 -0.53
N PHE A 46 -9.95 -18.78 -1.78
CA PHE A 46 -9.15 -17.70 -2.36
C PHE A 46 -9.88 -16.35 -2.36
N LEU A 47 -11.18 -16.34 -2.66
CA LEU A 47 -11.97 -15.12 -2.77
C LEU A 47 -12.08 -14.38 -1.44
N LEU A 48 -12.23 -15.11 -0.32
CA LEU A 48 -12.24 -14.51 1.01
C LEU A 48 -10.93 -13.78 1.31
N HIS A 49 -9.79 -14.40 0.99
CA HIS A 49 -8.48 -13.80 1.19
C HIS A 49 -8.30 -12.53 0.34
N ALA A 50 -8.63 -12.61 -0.95
CA ALA A 50 -8.48 -11.51 -1.89
C ALA A 50 -9.33 -10.29 -1.52
N THR A 51 -10.62 -10.52 -1.22
CA THR A 51 -11.56 -9.46 -0.86
C THR A 51 -11.21 -8.79 0.47
N THR A 52 -10.85 -9.57 1.49
CA THR A 52 -10.42 -9.03 2.78
C THR A 52 -9.12 -8.25 2.67
N PHE A 53 -8.19 -8.69 1.81
CA PHE A 53 -6.96 -7.96 1.53
C PHE A 53 -7.24 -6.62 0.83
N GLY A 54 -8.04 -6.64 -0.24
CA GLY A 54 -8.45 -5.42 -0.95
C GLY A 54 -9.16 -4.42 -0.03
N LEU A 55 -10.04 -4.90 0.84
CA LEU A 55 -10.68 -4.07 1.87
C LEU A 55 -9.66 -3.47 2.85
N GLY A 56 -8.68 -4.27 3.30
CA GLY A 56 -7.60 -3.80 4.17
C GLY A 56 -6.78 -2.68 3.53
N VAL A 57 -6.38 -2.84 2.27
CA VAL A 57 -5.68 -1.80 1.50
C VAL A 57 -6.53 -0.54 1.36
N TYR A 58 -7.82 -0.67 1.06
CA TYR A 58 -8.75 0.45 0.96
C TYR A 58 -8.87 1.21 2.30
N VAL A 59 -8.99 0.50 3.41
CA VAL A 59 -9.03 1.11 4.76
C VAL A 59 -7.73 1.85 5.06
N ILE A 60 -6.57 1.25 4.76
CA ILE A 60 -5.28 1.91 4.95
C ILE A 60 -5.20 3.19 4.13
N ALA A 61 -5.49 3.11 2.83
CA ALA A 61 -5.43 4.24 1.91
C ALA A 61 -6.30 5.42 2.39
N THR A 62 -7.56 5.14 2.69
CA THR A 62 -8.51 6.17 3.13
C THR A 62 -8.13 6.77 4.49
N ARG A 63 -7.62 5.97 5.42
CA ARG A 63 -7.19 6.44 6.75
C ARG A 63 -5.92 7.27 6.66
N VAL A 64 -4.89 6.82 5.94
CA VAL A 64 -3.65 7.57 5.75
C VAL A 64 -3.93 8.95 5.15
N LEU A 65 -4.76 9.01 4.10
CA LEU A 65 -5.12 10.27 3.45
C LEU A 65 -5.90 11.22 4.36
N ARG A 66 -6.57 10.72 5.39
CA ARG A 66 -7.23 11.53 6.42
C ARG A 66 -6.26 12.02 7.50
N VAL A 67 -5.28 11.22 7.90
CA VAL A 67 -4.33 11.59 8.96
C VAL A 67 -3.25 12.57 8.46
N ILE A 68 -2.82 12.46 7.21
CA ILE A 68 -1.82 13.36 6.59
C ILE A 68 -2.11 14.86 6.84
N PRO A 69 -3.31 15.41 6.54
CA PRO A 69 -3.58 16.83 6.79
C PRO A 69 -3.62 17.22 8.27
N GLU A 70 -3.81 16.27 9.19
CA GLU A 70 -3.82 16.54 10.63
C GLU A 70 -2.41 16.58 11.24
N GLN A 71 -1.42 15.97 10.59
CA GLN A 71 -0.04 15.86 11.10
C GLN A 71 0.97 16.71 10.34
N VAL A 72 0.59 17.21 9.15
CA VAL A 72 1.49 17.95 8.26
C VAL A 72 0.92 19.34 8.03
N SER A 73 1.49 20.31 8.73
CA SER A 73 1.12 21.73 8.63
C SER A 73 1.58 22.36 7.32
N ASP A 74 2.73 21.94 6.79
CA ASP A 74 3.27 22.47 5.53
C ASP A 74 2.45 21.97 4.32
N PRO A 75 1.85 22.86 3.52
CA PRO A 75 1.02 22.49 2.37
C PRO A 75 1.79 21.76 1.25
N ILE A 76 3.09 22.01 1.09
CA ILE A 76 3.95 21.39 0.07
C ILE A 76 4.23 19.93 0.46
N ILE A 77 4.71 19.71 1.68
CA ILE A 77 5.00 18.36 2.22
C ILE A 77 3.71 17.53 2.23
N ARG A 78 2.60 18.14 2.65
CA ARG A 78 1.27 17.49 2.65
C ARG A 78 0.86 17.01 1.26
N LYS A 79 1.02 17.84 0.23
CA LYS A 79 0.68 17.47 -1.16
C LYS A 79 1.57 16.34 -1.66
N ARG A 80 2.87 16.39 -1.37
CA ARG A 80 3.84 15.35 -1.72
C ARG A 80 3.51 14.01 -1.06
N LEU A 81 3.33 13.99 0.27
CA LEU A 81 2.96 12.78 1.01
C LEU A 81 1.62 12.21 0.56
N ARG A 82 0.63 13.05 0.27
CA ARG A 82 -0.65 12.60 -0.29
C ARG A 82 -0.47 11.93 -1.65
N SER A 83 0.34 12.51 -2.52
CA SER A 83 0.64 11.93 -3.84
C SER A 83 1.34 10.58 -3.71
N ILE A 84 2.35 10.47 -2.84
CA ILE A 84 3.07 9.21 -2.57
C ILE A 84 2.12 8.16 -1.98
N ALA A 85 1.30 8.54 -1.01
CA ALA A 85 0.31 7.66 -0.41
C ALA A 85 -0.71 7.17 -1.45
N ILE A 86 -1.17 8.04 -2.36
CA ILE A 86 -2.05 7.67 -3.46
C ILE A 86 -1.34 6.73 -4.42
N LEU A 87 -0.10 7.01 -4.83
CA LEU A 87 0.67 6.14 -5.72
C LEU A 87 0.91 4.76 -5.11
N ALA A 88 1.19 4.70 -3.81
CA ALA A 88 1.37 3.45 -3.07
C ALA A 88 0.07 2.68 -2.84
N SER A 89 -1.04 3.41 -2.67
CA SER A 89 -2.37 2.86 -2.43
C SER A 89 -3.12 2.54 -3.71
N PHE A 90 -2.75 3.14 -4.83
CA PHE A 90 -3.32 2.81 -6.13
C PHE A 90 -3.07 1.33 -6.29
N GLY A 91 -4.17 0.57 -6.35
CA GLY A 91 -4.17 -0.88 -6.40
C GLY A 91 -3.58 -1.42 -7.68
N PHE A 92 -2.53 -0.81 -8.24
CA PHE A 92 -1.85 -1.24 -9.44
C PHE A 92 -1.35 -2.68 -9.28
N GLY A 93 -0.77 -3.04 -8.13
CA GLY A 93 -0.45 -4.43 -7.83
C GLY A 93 -1.69 -5.33 -7.76
N TYR A 94 -2.76 -4.88 -7.11
CA TYR A 94 -4.02 -5.65 -7.00
C TYR A 94 -4.75 -5.80 -8.35
N THR A 95 -4.71 -4.79 -9.20
CA THR A 95 -5.27 -4.78 -10.55
C THR A 95 -4.45 -5.66 -11.47
N VAL A 96 -3.12 -5.62 -11.39
CA VAL A 96 -2.24 -6.54 -12.14
C VAL A 96 -2.51 -7.98 -11.73
N TRP A 97 -2.70 -8.23 -10.43
CA TRP A 97 -3.10 -9.54 -9.92
C TRP A 97 -4.49 -9.96 -10.43
N LEU A 98 -5.47 -9.06 -10.44
CA LEU A 98 -6.82 -9.36 -10.96
C LEU A 98 -6.79 -9.67 -12.46
N ILE A 99 -5.95 -8.98 -13.23
CA ILE A 99 -5.73 -9.26 -14.65
C ILE A 99 -5.03 -10.61 -14.83
N ASP A 100 -4.03 -10.94 -14.01
CA ASP A 100 -3.34 -12.24 -14.04
C ASP A 100 -4.32 -13.39 -13.81
N ASP A 101 -5.23 -13.26 -12.85
CA ASP A 101 -6.27 -14.26 -12.55
C ASP A 101 -7.26 -14.42 -13.73
N LEU A 102 -7.80 -13.30 -14.23
CA LEU A 102 -8.79 -13.31 -15.31
C LEU A 102 -8.20 -13.74 -16.67
N ALA A 103 -6.94 -13.39 -16.96
CA ALA A 103 -6.28 -13.64 -18.22
C ALA A 103 -5.29 -14.82 -18.17
N CYS A 104 -5.28 -15.61 -17.09
CA CYS A 104 -4.29 -16.66 -16.83
C CYS A 104 -4.03 -17.58 -18.04
N ARG A 105 -5.10 -18.07 -18.69
CA ARG A 105 -4.98 -18.95 -19.87
C ARG A 105 -4.36 -18.24 -21.08
N TYR A 106 -4.72 -16.97 -21.31
CA TYR A 106 -4.18 -16.18 -22.42
C TYR A 106 -2.71 -15.82 -22.18
N LEU A 107 -2.36 -15.40 -20.96
CA LEU A 107 -0.99 -15.08 -20.56
C LEU A 107 -0.09 -16.29 -20.65
N THR A 108 -0.56 -17.46 -20.20
CA THR A 108 0.20 -18.71 -20.27
C THR A 108 0.46 -19.13 -21.72
N ASN A 109 -0.56 -19.10 -22.57
CA ASN A 109 -0.39 -19.40 -23.99
C ASN A 109 0.54 -18.40 -24.69
N ALA A 110 0.43 -17.11 -24.37
CA ALA A 110 1.32 -16.09 -24.88
C ALA A 110 2.77 -16.33 -24.44
N ARG A 111 3.02 -16.64 -23.16
CA ARG A 111 4.37 -16.98 -22.64
C ARG A 111 4.99 -18.15 -23.39
N HIS A 112 4.23 -19.22 -23.64
CA HIS A 112 4.72 -20.36 -24.41
C HIS A 112 5.00 -20.01 -25.88
N ALA A 113 4.25 -19.06 -26.46
CA ALA A 113 4.44 -18.63 -27.83
C ALA A 113 5.64 -17.69 -28.02
N VAL A 114 5.86 -16.73 -27.12
CA VAL A 114 6.98 -15.76 -27.26
C VAL A 114 8.31 -16.28 -26.74
N GLY A 115 8.32 -17.20 -25.77
CA GLY A 115 9.55 -17.70 -25.15
C GLY A 115 10.35 -16.61 -24.39
N LEU A 116 11.52 -16.98 -23.86
CA LEU A 116 12.40 -16.05 -23.15
C LEU A 116 13.19 -15.18 -24.13
N PRO A 117 13.47 -13.90 -23.79
CA PRO A 117 13.19 -13.25 -22.51
C PRO A 117 11.80 -12.59 -22.40
N LEU A 118 11.04 -12.47 -23.50
CA LEU A 118 9.79 -11.71 -23.51
C LEU A 118 8.70 -12.31 -22.61
N ALA A 119 8.72 -13.63 -22.40
CA ALA A 119 7.81 -14.32 -21.48
C ALA A 119 7.87 -13.77 -20.04
N PHE A 120 9.02 -13.21 -19.62
CA PHE A 120 9.18 -12.58 -18.29
C PHE A 120 8.27 -11.37 -18.11
N PHE A 121 8.10 -10.53 -19.14
CA PHE A 121 7.21 -9.37 -19.06
C PHE A 121 5.73 -9.75 -19.03
N LEU A 122 5.39 -10.95 -19.50
CA LEU A 122 4.04 -11.52 -19.45
C LEU A 122 3.76 -12.29 -18.16
N GLU A 123 4.74 -12.40 -17.26
CA GLU A 123 4.56 -12.98 -15.94
C GLU A 123 3.97 -11.95 -14.98
N LEU A 124 2.70 -11.58 -15.21
CA LEU A 124 1.99 -10.63 -14.36
C LEU A 124 1.96 -11.10 -12.90
N HIS A 125 1.98 -12.42 -12.68
CA HIS A 125 2.20 -13.01 -11.36
C HIS A 125 3.46 -12.48 -10.64
N GLY A 126 4.61 -12.42 -11.30
CA GLY A 126 5.82 -11.87 -10.71
C GLY A 126 5.69 -10.36 -10.45
N TRP A 127 5.11 -9.63 -11.41
CA TRP A 127 4.97 -8.18 -11.32
C TRP A 127 4.06 -7.73 -10.18
N TRP A 128 2.94 -8.41 -9.91
CA TRP A 128 2.09 -7.99 -8.79
C TRP A 128 2.80 -8.12 -7.43
N HIS A 129 3.65 -9.13 -7.22
CA HIS A 129 4.45 -9.25 -6.00
C HIS A 129 5.41 -8.07 -5.85
N VAL A 130 6.12 -7.69 -6.92
CA VAL A 130 7.03 -6.54 -6.93
C VAL A 130 6.26 -5.24 -6.61
N LEU A 131 5.13 -5.03 -7.28
CA LEU A 131 4.31 -3.83 -7.12
C LEU A 131 3.68 -3.73 -5.73
N THR A 132 3.17 -4.84 -5.19
CA THR A 132 2.60 -4.88 -3.83
C THR A 132 3.67 -4.74 -2.75
N ALA A 133 4.88 -5.27 -2.96
CA ALA A 133 6.02 -5.05 -2.06
C ALA A 133 6.43 -3.57 -2.01
N ILE A 134 6.53 -2.93 -3.18
CA ILE A 134 6.81 -1.49 -3.31
C ILE A 134 5.72 -0.65 -2.61
N GLY A 135 4.45 -0.93 -2.89
CA GLY A 135 3.32 -0.23 -2.28
C GLY A 135 3.27 -0.44 -0.76
N GLY A 136 3.52 -1.67 -0.31
CA GLY A 136 3.58 -2.03 1.11
C GLY A 136 4.69 -1.30 1.85
N TYR A 137 5.92 -1.29 1.33
CA TYR A 137 7.04 -0.53 1.90
C TYR A 137 6.70 0.97 1.99
N THR A 138 6.17 1.53 0.90
CA THR A 138 5.81 2.95 0.86
C THR A 138 4.72 3.29 1.88
N ALA A 139 3.71 2.42 2.04
CA ALA A 139 2.67 2.59 3.04
C ALA A 139 3.25 2.54 4.46
N VAL A 140 4.16 1.60 4.76
CA VAL A 140 4.86 1.54 6.05
C VAL A 140 5.62 2.85 6.32
N ALA A 141 6.42 3.31 5.37
CA ALA A 141 7.22 4.53 5.52
C ALA A 141 6.36 5.78 5.77
N VAL A 142 5.28 5.95 4.99
CA VAL A 142 4.36 7.09 5.15
C VAL A 142 3.59 7.00 6.47
N ILE A 143 3.07 5.82 6.82
CA ILE A 143 2.33 5.64 8.07
C ILE A 143 3.25 5.90 9.26
N ASP A 144 4.47 5.37 9.23
CA ASP A 144 5.43 5.56 10.30
C ASP A 144 5.75 7.05 10.49
N LEU A 145 6.10 7.76 9.41
CA LEU A 145 6.36 9.21 9.43
C LEU A 145 5.19 10.00 10.04
N VAL A 146 3.97 9.70 9.60
CA VAL A 146 2.77 10.44 10.01
C VAL A 146 2.32 10.09 11.43
N THR A 147 2.75 8.97 12.01
CA THR A 147 2.30 8.53 13.34
C THR A 147 3.35 8.65 14.44
N THR A 148 4.60 8.96 14.10
CA THR A 148 5.70 9.11 15.07
C THR A 148 5.78 10.54 15.66
N GLY A 149 5.17 11.55 15.02
CA GLY A 149 5.10 12.92 15.54
C GLY A 149 4.60 13.94 14.52
N GLU A 150 4.63 15.22 14.88
CA GLU A 150 4.40 16.30 13.92
C GLU A 150 5.54 16.33 12.89
N VAL A 151 5.19 16.33 11.60
CA VAL A 151 6.17 16.33 10.52
C VAL A 151 6.60 17.77 10.28
N THR A 152 7.72 18.17 10.87
CA THR A 152 8.29 19.53 10.75
C THR A 152 9.29 19.67 9.60
N GLU A 153 9.91 18.57 9.16
CA GLU A 153 10.85 18.55 8.04
C GLU A 153 10.49 17.47 7.01
N ASP A 154 10.80 17.73 5.74
CA ASP A 154 10.54 16.79 4.65
C ASP A 154 11.56 15.63 4.68
N ALA A 155 11.23 14.58 5.44
CA ALA A 155 12.04 13.37 5.51
C ALA A 155 11.90 12.46 4.27
N THR A 156 11.09 12.84 3.28
CA THR A 156 10.75 11.97 2.15
C THR A 156 11.96 11.59 1.30
N ASP A 157 12.97 12.47 1.25
CA ASP A 157 14.21 12.26 0.49
C ASP A 157 15.19 11.28 1.19
N SER A 158 14.98 11.00 2.48
CA SER A 158 15.77 10.03 3.25
C SER A 158 15.29 8.58 3.10
N PHE A 159 14.10 8.36 2.53
CA PHE A 159 13.57 7.02 2.34
C PHE A 159 14.29 6.28 1.21
N ALA A 160 14.45 4.96 1.38
CA ALA A 160 14.99 4.11 0.32
C ALA A 160 14.07 4.10 -0.92
N TRP A 161 14.65 3.74 -2.06
CA TRP A 161 13.93 3.53 -3.31
C TRP A 161 12.72 2.61 -3.09
N PRO A 162 11.54 2.88 -3.68
CA PRO A 162 11.25 3.88 -4.73
C PRO A 162 10.71 5.23 -4.21
N VAL A 163 10.59 5.42 -2.90
CA VAL A 163 9.96 6.63 -2.32
C VAL A 163 10.80 7.88 -2.60
N SER A 164 12.12 7.80 -2.45
CA SER A 164 13.05 8.89 -2.82
C SER A 164 13.05 9.20 -4.33
N PHE A 165 12.81 8.21 -5.18
CA PHE A 165 12.66 8.44 -6.62
C PHE A 165 11.36 9.19 -6.92
N ALA A 166 10.25 8.79 -6.32
CA ALA A 166 8.97 9.47 -6.44
C ALA A 166 9.02 10.91 -5.88
N SER A 167 9.71 11.13 -4.75
CA SER A 167 9.90 12.48 -4.18
C SER A 167 10.72 13.38 -5.11
N THR A 168 11.82 12.87 -5.68
CA THR A 168 12.69 13.59 -6.62
C THR A 168 11.95 13.94 -7.92
N PHE A 169 11.21 12.99 -8.49
CA PHE A 169 10.41 13.23 -9.70
C PHE A 169 9.32 14.31 -9.47
N MET A 170 8.69 14.29 -8.30
CA MET A 170 7.73 15.34 -7.92
C MET A 170 8.39 16.68 -7.55
N ALA A 171 9.62 16.66 -7.03
CA ALA A 171 10.41 17.87 -6.78
C ALA A 171 10.70 18.62 -8.09
N GLY A 172 11.15 17.88 -9.10
CA GLY A 172 11.48 18.41 -10.43
C GLY A 172 10.28 19.03 -11.13
N SER A 173 9.08 18.49 -10.95
CA SER A 173 7.84 19.05 -11.52
C SER A 173 7.37 20.32 -10.79
N THR A 174 7.61 20.47 -9.48
CA THR A 174 7.35 21.74 -8.76
C THR A 174 8.36 22.84 -9.08
N GLY A 175 9.60 22.51 -9.43
CA GLY A 175 10.61 23.48 -9.88
C GLY A 175 10.29 24.13 -11.24
N ALA A 176 9.59 23.41 -12.12
CA ALA A 176 9.17 23.91 -13.43
C ALA A 176 8.03 24.96 -13.33
N VAL A 177 7.16 24.87 -12.32
CA VAL A 177 6.03 25.82 -12.13
C VAL A 177 6.48 27.18 -11.61
N LYS A 178 7.69 27.29 -11.04
CA LYS A 178 8.25 28.58 -10.57
C LYS A 178 8.95 29.40 -11.67
N ARG A 179 8.95 28.94 -12.93
CA ARG A 179 9.65 29.59 -14.07
C ARG A 179 8.74 29.97 -15.24
N SER A 180 7.43 30.16 -15.04
CA SER A 180 6.56 30.81 -16.04
C SER A 180 5.96 32.10 -15.50
#